data_AF-A0A9W6LR90-F1
#
_entry.id   AF-A0A9W6LR90-F1
#
_cell.length_a   1.000
_cell.length_b   1.000
_cell.length_c   1.000
_cell.angle_alpha   90.00
_cell.angle_beta   90.00
_cell.angle_gamma   90.00
#
_symmetry.space_group_name_H-M   'P 1'
#
loop_
_entity.id
_entity.type
_entity.pdbx_description
1 polymer ?
#
loop_
_entity_poly.entity_id
_entity_poly.type
_entity_poly.pdbx_seq_one_letter_code
_entity_poly.pdbx_strand_id
1 'polypeptide(L)'
;MVGPPPTAPLLTKYLGLDAILPVKRRVTLNDLDAIAAHLGGKARLKALGATLGPEEGGHFSLRFTRANPRGVRSIDITGEPGGLFGMTCYGPVAAEAFHAAQLGHATGILPENLATVIGRLTGIESLHHHHY
;
A
#
# COMPACT_ATOMS: atom_id res chain seq x y z
N MET A 1 -24.53 27.88 5.04
CA MET A 1 -23.12 27.91 5.48
C MET A 1 -22.76 26.48 5.86
N VAL A 2 -21.98 25.79 5.02
CA VAL A 2 -21.57 24.40 5.26
C VAL A 2 -20.26 24.46 6.05
N GLY A 3 -20.27 23.97 7.28
CA GLY A 3 -19.08 23.90 8.13
C GLY A 3 -18.04 22.94 7.54
N PRO A 4 -16.75 23.12 7.87
CA PRO A 4 -15.70 22.21 7.41
C PRO A 4 -15.96 20.79 7.95
N PRO A 5 -15.67 19.73 7.16
CA PRO A 5 -15.82 18.36 7.63
C PRO A 5 -14.86 18.06 8.80
N PRO A 6 -15.26 17.17 9.73
CA PRO A 6 -14.48 16.86 10.92
C PRO A 6 -13.15 16.21 10.55
N THR A 7 -12.07 16.77 11.08
CA THR A 7 -10.69 16.32 10.94
C THR A 7 -10.53 14.98 11.65
N ALA A 8 -10.25 13.92 10.90
CA ALA A 8 -9.89 12.63 11.48
C ALA A 8 -8.56 12.75 12.29
N PRO A 9 -8.43 12.07 13.44
CA PRO A 9 -7.27 12.24 14.30
C PRO A 9 -5.99 11.71 13.65
N LEU A 10 -4.96 12.56 13.72
CA LEU A 10 -3.57 12.32 13.32
C LEU A 10 -2.99 11.08 14.00
N LEU A 11 -2.85 9.98 13.26
CA LEU A 11 -1.95 8.88 13.62
C LEU A 11 -0.55 9.16 13.06
N THR A 12 -0.03 10.35 13.40
CA THR A 12 1.35 10.75 13.15
C THR A 12 2.18 10.27 14.33
N LYS A 13 2.84 9.11 14.20
CA LYS A 13 4.11 8.74 14.89
C LYS A 13 4.38 7.24 14.80
N TYR A 14 5.01 6.79 13.73
CA TYR A 14 5.92 5.63 13.64
C TYR A 14 6.61 5.83 12.28
N LEU A 15 7.88 6.21 12.13
CA LEU A 15 9.10 5.83 12.82
C LEU A 15 10.10 7.00 12.75
N GLY A 16 10.80 7.28 13.85
CA GLY A 16 12.09 7.95 13.77
C GLY A 16 13.11 6.96 13.24
N LEU A 17 13.74 7.26 12.10
CA LEU A 17 14.91 6.55 11.60
C LEU A 17 15.84 7.58 10.93
N ASP A 18 16.59 8.29 11.76
CA ASP A 18 17.89 8.90 11.42
C ASP A 18 18.92 7.80 11.14
N ALA A 19 18.69 7.00 10.11
CA ALA A 19 19.66 6.04 9.61
C ALA A 19 19.92 6.32 8.14
N ILE A 20 20.88 7.22 7.88
CA ILE A 20 21.51 7.40 6.58
C ILE A 20 22.22 6.08 6.26
N LEU A 21 21.53 5.18 5.54
CA LEU A 21 22.14 3.99 4.98
C LEU A 21 22.83 4.35 3.65
N PRO A 22 24.04 3.81 3.38
CA PRO A 22 24.79 4.11 2.18
C PRO A 22 24.03 3.61 0.94
N VAL A 23 23.92 4.50 -0.05
CA VAL A 23 23.25 4.33 -1.34
C VAL A 23 23.77 3.08 -2.07
N LYS A 24 23.20 1.92 -1.78
CA LYS A 24 23.31 0.72 -2.62
C LYS A 24 22.03 0.60 -3.43
N ARG A 25 22.14 0.98 -4.71
CA ARG A 25 21.12 0.87 -5.77
C ARG A 25 19.75 1.44 -5.39
N ARG A 26 19.52 2.72 -5.71
CA ARG A 26 18.17 3.26 -5.85
C ARG A 26 17.42 2.41 -6.88
N VAL A 27 16.58 1.49 -6.42
CA VAL A 27 15.68 0.74 -7.30
C VAL A 27 14.50 1.66 -7.57
N THR A 28 14.47 2.32 -8.72
CA THR A 28 13.27 3.00 -9.21
C THR A 28 12.31 1.94 -9.72
N LEU A 29 11.38 1.54 -8.87
CA LEU A 29 10.34 0.55 -9.18
C LEU A 29 9.20 1.22 -9.94
N ASN A 30 9.49 1.62 -11.18
CA ASN A 30 8.48 2.10 -12.13
C ASN A 30 7.86 0.96 -12.95
N ASP A 31 8.21 -0.29 -12.60
CA ASP A 31 7.79 -1.50 -13.29
C ASP A 31 6.85 -2.31 -12.41
N LEU A 32 5.65 -2.58 -12.93
CA LEU A 32 4.62 -3.39 -12.29
C LEU A 32 5.14 -4.80 -11.97
N ASP A 33 6.03 -5.35 -12.80
CA ASP A 33 6.62 -6.67 -12.55
C ASP A 33 7.58 -6.65 -11.37
N ALA A 34 8.32 -5.56 -11.18
CA ALA A 34 9.23 -5.42 -10.06
C ALA A 34 8.46 -5.24 -8.73
N ILE A 35 7.39 -4.44 -8.73
CA ILE A 35 6.49 -4.35 -7.55
C ILE A 35 5.84 -5.70 -7.27
N ALA A 36 5.34 -6.39 -8.31
CA ALA A 36 4.78 -7.73 -8.13
C ALA A 36 5.81 -8.69 -7.52
N ALA A 37 7.08 -8.63 -7.92
CA ALA A 37 8.16 -9.45 -7.34
C ALA A 37 8.35 -9.16 -5.84
N HIS A 38 8.37 -7.89 -5.43
CA HIS A 38 8.43 -7.51 -4.01
C HIS A 38 7.22 -7.98 -3.19
N LEU A 39 6.08 -8.21 -3.85
CA LEU A 39 4.88 -8.79 -3.22
C LEU A 39 4.87 -10.33 -3.23
N GLY A 40 5.95 -10.98 -3.69
CA GLY A 40 6.07 -12.43 -3.82
C GLY A 40 5.49 -12.99 -5.12
N GLY A 41 5.33 -12.15 -6.14
CA GLY A 41 4.96 -12.49 -7.51
C GLY A 41 3.45 -12.45 -7.80
N LYS A 42 3.11 -12.35 -9.09
CA LYS A 42 1.72 -12.31 -9.58
C LYS A 42 0.89 -13.54 -9.18
N ALA A 43 1.51 -14.72 -9.15
CA ALA A 43 0.85 -15.96 -8.76
C ALA A 43 0.35 -15.91 -7.31
N ARG A 44 1.16 -15.35 -6.41
CA ARG A 44 0.79 -15.18 -5.01
C ARG A 44 -0.29 -14.14 -4.83
N LEU A 45 -0.17 -12.99 -5.51
CA LEU A 45 -1.23 -11.98 -5.53
C LEU A 45 -2.57 -12.58 -5.98
N LYS A 46 -2.56 -13.35 -7.07
CA LYS A 46 -3.75 -14.06 -7.56
C LYS A 46 -4.31 -15.04 -6.52
N ALA A 47 -3.47 -15.80 -5.82
CA ALA A 47 -3.89 -16.72 -4.77
C ALA A 47 -4.57 -16.00 -3.59
N LEU A 48 -4.10 -14.79 -3.27
CA LEU A 48 -4.71 -13.90 -2.27
C LEU A 48 -5.98 -13.20 -2.77
N GLY A 49 -6.36 -13.41 -4.04
CA GLY A 49 -7.47 -12.70 -4.67
C GLY A 49 -7.16 -11.23 -4.91
N ALA A 50 -5.89 -10.87 -5.09
CA ALA A 50 -5.44 -9.51 -5.36
C ALA A 50 -4.93 -9.36 -6.80
N THR A 51 -5.23 -8.22 -7.41
CA THR A 51 -4.77 -7.86 -8.76
C THR A 51 -4.01 -6.55 -8.68
N LEU A 52 -2.77 -6.54 -9.15
CA LEU A 52 -1.97 -5.33 -9.29
C LEU A 52 -2.15 -4.76 -10.69
N GLY A 53 -2.49 -3.48 -10.80
CA GLY A 53 -2.63 -2.76 -12.06
C GLY A 53 -1.86 -1.44 -12.03
N PRO A 54 -1.40 -0.93 -13.18
CA PRO A 54 -0.85 0.40 -13.25
C PRO A 54 -1.98 1.43 -13.13
N GLU A 55 -1.69 2.57 -12.50
CA GLU A 55 -2.50 3.79 -12.52
C GLU A 55 -1.70 4.89 -13.24
N GLU A 56 -2.36 5.97 -13.65
CA GLU A 56 -1.68 7.08 -14.31
C GLU A 56 -0.62 7.72 -13.40
N GLY A 57 0.49 8.20 -13.98
CA GLY A 57 1.50 8.99 -13.25
C GLY A 57 2.51 8.18 -12.43
N GLY A 58 2.68 6.88 -12.66
CA GLY A 58 3.63 6.04 -11.89
C GLY A 58 3.08 5.56 -10.55
N HIS A 59 1.75 5.56 -10.44
CA HIS A 59 1.00 4.96 -9.35
C HIS A 59 0.62 3.53 -9.71
N PHE A 60 0.41 2.68 -8.70
CA PHE A 60 -0.04 1.32 -8.89
C PHE A 60 -1.18 1.04 -7.94
N SER A 61 -2.22 0.34 -8.39
CA SER A 61 -3.34 -0.04 -7.54
C SER A 61 -3.35 -1.55 -7.33
N LEU A 62 -3.34 -1.98 -6.07
CA LEU A 62 -3.58 -3.35 -5.67
C LEU A 62 -5.04 -3.49 -5.25
N ARG A 63 -5.83 -4.24 -6.02
CA ARG A 63 -7.27 -4.42 -5.78
C ARG A 63 -7.57 -5.83 -5.27
N PHE A 64 -8.35 -5.93 -4.20
CA PHE A 64 -8.77 -7.19 -3.59
C PHE A 64 -10.17 -7.59 -4.06
N THR A 65 -10.25 -8.71 -4.76
CA THR A 65 -11.51 -9.33 -5.20
C THR A 65 -12.16 -10.17 -4.10
N ARG A 66 -11.37 -10.59 -3.09
CA ARG A 66 -11.84 -11.31 -1.91
C ARG A 66 -11.88 -10.41 -0.68
N ALA A 67 -12.72 -10.72 0.29
CA ALA A 67 -12.71 -10.03 1.57
C ALA A 67 -11.40 -10.33 2.33
N ASN A 68 -10.89 -9.33 3.04
CA ASN A 68 -9.79 -9.48 3.99
C ASN A 68 -10.22 -8.99 5.39
N PRO A 69 -9.50 -9.38 6.45
CA PRO A 69 -9.92 -9.12 7.83
C PRO A 69 -10.15 -7.64 8.16
N ARG A 70 -9.49 -6.71 7.47
CA ARG A 70 -9.63 -5.26 7.68
C ARG A 70 -10.57 -4.57 6.70
N GLY A 71 -11.26 -5.32 5.84
CA GLY A 71 -12.24 -4.77 4.90
C GLY A 71 -11.65 -3.88 3.79
N VAL A 72 -10.33 -3.94 3.56
CA VAL A 72 -9.66 -3.18 2.49
C VAL A 72 -10.10 -3.72 1.12
N ARG A 73 -10.33 -2.84 0.15
CA ARG A 73 -10.70 -3.22 -1.23
C ARG A 73 -9.68 -2.77 -2.24
N SER A 74 -9.02 -1.65 -2.02
CA SER A 74 -7.89 -1.22 -2.85
C SER A 74 -6.79 -0.62 -2.00
N ILE A 75 -5.57 -0.72 -2.50
CA ILE A 75 -4.39 -0.04 -1.98
C ILE A 75 -3.73 0.67 -3.15
N ASP A 76 -3.64 1.98 -3.09
CA ASP A 76 -2.83 2.74 -4.02
C ASP A 76 -1.39 2.78 -3.50
N ILE A 77 -0.44 2.50 -4.36
CA ILE A 77 0.98 2.43 -4.10
C ILE A 77 1.65 3.50 -4.96
N THR A 78 2.39 4.39 -4.32
CA THR A 78 2.97 5.57 -4.96
C THR A 78 4.48 5.54 -4.77
N GLY A 79 5.26 5.73 -5.83
CA GLY A 79 6.71 5.88 -5.71
C GLY A 79 7.05 7.19 -4.98
N GLU A 80 7.94 7.11 -3.99
CA GLU A 80 8.47 8.25 -3.23
C GLU A 80 9.95 8.50 -3.56
N PRO A 81 10.45 9.72 -3.31
CA PRO A 81 11.87 10.03 -3.44
C PRO A 81 12.74 9.03 -2.66
N GLY A 82 13.87 8.63 -3.25
CA GLY A 82 14.79 7.69 -2.61
C GLY A 82 14.48 6.21 -2.86
N GLY A 83 13.49 5.88 -3.68
CA GLY A 83 13.12 4.48 -3.98
C GLY A 83 12.24 3.87 -2.89
N LEU A 84 11.56 4.72 -2.11
CA LEU A 84 10.58 4.33 -1.10
C LEU A 84 9.18 4.33 -1.71
N PHE A 85 8.21 3.88 -0.93
CA PHE A 85 6.80 3.87 -1.32
C PHE A 85 5.89 4.52 -0.28
N GLY A 86 4.90 5.22 -0.82
CA GLY A 86 3.67 5.59 -0.14
C GLY A 86 2.57 4.59 -0.46
N MET A 87 1.66 4.39 0.49
CA MET A 87 0.51 3.50 0.37
C MET A 87 -0.73 4.14 0.99
N THR A 88 -1.84 4.10 0.28
CA THR A 88 -3.15 4.51 0.80
C THR A 88 -4.15 3.37 0.64
N CYS A 89 -4.81 2.99 1.72
CA CYS A 89 -5.78 1.90 1.73
C CYS A 89 -7.19 2.45 1.71
N TYR A 90 -8.06 1.82 0.92
CA TYR A 90 -9.46 2.19 0.82
C TYR A 90 -10.36 0.98 1.06
N GLY A 91 -11.49 1.25 1.70
CA GLY A 91 -12.55 0.28 1.94
C GLY A 91 -13.50 0.17 0.75
N PRO A 92 -14.66 -0.47 0.93
CA PRO A 92 -15.70 -0.49 -0.08
C PRO A 92 -16.25 0.92 -0.34
N VAL A 93 -16.63 1.18 -1.58
CA VAL A 93 -17.43 2.36 -1.94
C VAL A 93 -18.86 2.10 -1.50
N ALA A 94 -19.39 2.95 -0.62
CA ALA A 94 -20.81 2.92 -0.27
C ALA A 94 -21.64 3.36 -1.48
N ALA A 95 -22.84 2.81 -1.65
CA ALA A 95 -23.71 3.12 -2.80
C ALA A 95 -24.01 4.62 -2.97
N GLU A 96 -23.93 5.39 -1.88
CA GLU A 96 -24.21 6.82 -1.83
C GLU A 96 -22.92 7.69 -1.82
N ALA A 97 -21.74 7.07 -1.88
CA ALA A 97 -20.46 7.76 -1.81
C ALA A 97 -19.80 7.85 -3.19
N PHE A 98 -19.31 9.04 -3.53
CA PHE A 98 -18.51 9.27 -4.75
C PHE A 98 -17.07 8.76 -4.61
N HIS A 99 -16.61 8.51 -3.38
CA HIS A 99 -15.25 8.06 -3.09
C HIS A 99 -15.23 6.91 -2.09
N ALA A 100 -14.24 6.03 -2.23
CA ALA A 100 -14.00 4.97 -1.26
C ALA A 100 -13.49 5.56 0.07
N ALA A 101 -13.94 5.02 1.19
CA ALA A 101 -13.46 5.47 2.50
C ALA A 101 -11.98 5.11 2.67
N GLN A 102 -11.12 6.10 2.92
CA GLN A 102 -9.73 5.85 3.26
C GLN A 102 -9.65 5.20 4.65
N LEU A 103 -9.06 4.01 4.71
CA LEU A 103 -8.93 3.22 5.94
C LEU A 103 -7.55 3.38 6.59
N GLY A 104 -6.54 3.80 5.83
CA GLY A 104 -5.18 3.94 6.34
C GLY A 104 -4.22 4.48 5.29
N HIS A 105 -3.05 4.90 5.77
CA HIS A 105 -1.97 5.41 4.94
C HIS A 105 -0.62 5.11 5.59
N ALA A 106 0.41 4.88 4.78
CA ALA A 106 1.78 4.65 5.23
C ALA A 106 2.77 5.19 4.17
N THR A 107 3.90 5.74 4.60
CA THR A 107 4.94 6.33 3.73
C THR A 107 6.33 5.82 4.13
N GLY A 108 7.33 6.09 3.31
CA GLY A 108 8.72 5.69 3.58
C GLY A 108 8.92 4.18 3.59
N ILE A 109 8.09 3.43 2.86
CA ILE A 109 8.12 1.97 2.85
C ILE A 109 9.25 1.49 1.92
N LEU A 110 10.17 0.70 2.47
CA LEU A 110 11.19 0.03 1.67
C LEU A 110 10.55 -1.06 0.78
N PRO A 111 11.05 -1.29 -0.45
CA PRO A 111 10.51 -2.30 -1.36
C PRO A 111 10.35 -3.69 -0.74
N GLU A 112 11.35 -4.16 0.00
CA GLU A 112 11.36 -5.45 0.70
C GLU A 112 10.28 -5.56 1.77
N ASN A 113 9.80 -4.43 2.30
CA ASN A 113 8.79 -4.39 3.35
C ASN A 113 7.36 -4.28 2.80
N LEU A 114 7.17 -4.12 1.49
CA LEU A 114 5.85 -3.93 0.88
C LEU A 114 4.86 -5.03 1.28
N ALA A 115 5.26 -6.30 1.18
CA ALA A 115 4.39 -7.42 1.55
C ALA A 115 3.98 -7.35 3.03
N THR A 116 4.94 -7.12 3.92
CA THR A 116 4.71 -7.00 5.37
C THR A 116 3.76 -5.85 5.69
N VAL A 117 3.95 -4.69 5.07
CA VAL A 117 3.10 -3.51 5.28
C VAL A 117 1.68 -3.77 4.76
N ILE A 118 1.52 -4.32 3.55
CA ILE A 118 0.20 -4.70 3.02
C ILE A 118 -0.49 -5.71 3.92
N GLY A 119 0.24 -6.73 4.41
CA GLY A 119 -0.33 -7.70 5.33
C GLY A 119 -0.82 -7.05 6.62
N ARG A 120 -0.12 -6.04 7.15
CA ARG A 120 -0.58 -5.29 8.34
C ARG A 120 -1.82 -4.44 8.03
N LEU A 121 -1.84 -3.79 6.87
CA LEU A 121 -2.95 -2.92 6.44
C LEU A 121 -4.22 -3.71 6.13
N THR A 122 -4.09 -4.94 5.62
CA THR A 122 -5.22 -5.81 5.26
C THR A 122 -5.59 -6.82 6.33
N GLY A 123 -4.70 -7.09 7.29
CA GLY A 123 -4.84 -8.16 8.28
C GLY A 123 -4.56 -9.56 7.71
N ILE A 124 -3.96 -9.66 6.51
CA ILE A 124 -3.59 -10.94 5.90
C ILE A 124 -2.23 -11.37 6.47
N GLU A 125 -2.25 -12.26 7.46
CA GLU A 125 -1.04 -12.73 8.16
C GLU A 125 -0.04 -13.45 7.25
N SER A 126 -0.53 -14.15 6.22
CA SER A 126 0.34 -14.86 5.27
C SER A 126 1.27 -13.92 4.48
N LEU A 127 1.01 -12.61 4.49
CA LEU A 127 1.87 -11.58 3.92
C LEU A 127 2.95 -11.05 4.89
N HIS A 128 2.82 -11.26 6.22
CA HIS A 128 3.75 -10.75 7.23
C HIS A 128 5.12 -11.41 7.22
N HIS A 129 5.24 -12.62 6.66
CA HIS A 129 6.41 -13.47 6.81
C HIS A 129 7.40 -13.43 5.62
N HIS A 130 7.21 -12.56 4.64
CA HIS A 130 8.17 -12.44 3.53
C HIS A 130 9.37 -11.56 3.94
N HIS A 131 10.18 -12.09 4.85
CA HIS A 131 11.58 -11.72 4.98
C HIS A 131 12.39 -12.93 4.51
N TYR A 132 12.97 -12.83 3.31
CA TYR A 132 14.09 -13.66 2.88
C TYR A 132 15.18 -12.72 2.36
#